data_AF-A0A414RP27-F1
#
_entry.id   AF-A0A414RP27-F1
#
_cell.length_a   1.000
_cell.length_b   1.000
_cell.length_c   1.000
_cell.angle_alpha   90.00
_cell.angle_beta   90.00
_cell.angle_gamma   90.00
#
_symmetry.space_group_name_H-M   'P 1'
#
loop_
_entity.id
_entity.type
_entity.pdbx_description
1 polymer ?
#
loop_
_entity_poly.entity_id
_entity_poly.type
_entity_poly.pdbx_seq_one_letter_code
_entity_poly.pdbx_strand_id
1 'polypeptide(L)'
;MNLAKAPEHGIMYALYTGRVVYEPYDRDRLPSAEEMQKGLLELHLFDEYKEYRFIRSARGDIELCVDDKIISYCDRDEKNVHSDTYTEGKIITLTKGQESPDESKDYVEIVNYISYDENDLMTINNYRLKEVR
;
A
#
# COMPACT_ATOMS: atom_id res chain seq x y z
N MET A 1 -6.50 5.70 -12.66
CA MET A 1 -5.64 6.24 -11.60
C MET A 1 -6.19 7.56 -11.09
N ASN A 2 -6.79 7.55 -9.90
CA ASN A 2 -7.20 8.75 -9.18
C ASN A 2 -6.25 9.04 -8.01
N LEU A 3 -5.21 9.83 -8.27
CA LEU A 3 -4.20 10.19 -7.26
C LEU A 3 -4.78 10.99 -6.07
N ALA A 4 -5.97 11.59 -6.19
CA ALA A 4 -6.60 12.29 -5.07
C ALA A 4 -6.99 11.34 -3.91
N LYS A 5 -7.06 10.02 -4.18
CA LYS A 5 -7.27 9.00 -3.16
C LYS A 5 -6.00 8.67 -2.37
N ALA A 6 -4.81 8.94 -2.92
CA ALA A 6 -3.55 8.67 -2.25
C ALA A 6 -3.36 9.57 -1.02
N PRO A 7 -2.55 9.13 -0.04
CA PRO A 7 -2.07 10.01 1.02
C PRO A 7 -1.43 11.29 0.47
N GLU A 8 -1.39 12.33 1.30
CA GLU A 8 -0.81 13.61 0.90
C GLU A 8 0.73 13.55 0.82
N HIS A 9 1.33 12.78 1.73
CA HIS A 9 2.77 12.51 1.78
C HIS A 9 2.98 11.07 2.25
N GLY A 10 4.14 10.49 1.96
CA GLY A 10 4.49 9.14 2.40
C GLY A 10 5.58 8.53 1.54
N ILE A 11 5.52 7.21 1.34
CA ILE A 11 6.45 6.45 0.50
C ILE A 11 5.78 6.00 -0.80
N MET A 12 6.50 6.18 -1.90
CA MET A 12 6.13 5.67 -3.22
C MET A 12 6.95 4.44 -3.52
N TYR A 13 6.27 3.33 -3.82
CA TYR A 13 6.84 2.17 -4.48
C TYR A 13 6.19 2.01 -5.85
N ALA A 14 6.95 2.22 -6.93
CA ALA A 14 6.44 2.16 -8.29
C ALA A 14 7.29 1.23 -9.15
N LEU A 15 6.67 0.16 -9.65
CA LEU A 15 7.26 -0.80 -10.56
C LEU A 15 6.88 -0.43 -12.00
N TYR A 16 7.90 -0.17 -12.82
CA TYR A 16 7.78 0.05 -14.25
C TYR A 16 8.44 -1.11 -15.02
N THR A 17 8.15 -1.24 -16.31
CA THR A 17 8.72 -2.28 -17.18
C THR A 17 10.26 -2.31 -17.24
N GLY A 18 10.95 -1.24 -16.86
CA GLY A 18 12.41 -1.16 -16.87
C GLY A 18 13.05 -0.51 -15.64
N ARG A 19 12.28 -0.16 -14.61
CA ARG A 19 12.82 0.44 -13.38
C ARG A 19 11.89 0.24 -12.19
N VAL A 20 12.46 0.31 -11.00
CA VAL A 20 11.74 0.42 -9.73
C VAL A 20 12.06 1.78 -9.12
N VAL A 21 11.04 2.45 -8.59
CA VAL A 21 11.20 3.70 -7.84
C VAL A 21 10.72 3.43 -6.41
N TYR A 22 11.58 3.69 -5.43
CA TYR A 22 11.27 3.61 -4.01
C TYR A 22 11.80 4.85 -3.31
N GLU A 23 10.93 5.81 -3.03
CA GLU A 23 11.33 7.11 -2.46
C GLU A 23 10.16 7.80 -1.75
N PRO A 24 10.44 8.74 -0.83
CA PRO A 24 9.41 9.61 -0.28
C PRO A 24 8.74 10.45 -1.38
N TYR A 25 7.46 10.73 -1.22
CA TYR A 25 6.71 11.58 -2.15
C TYR A 25 5.85 12.61 -1.41
N ASP A 26 5.61 13.72 -2.11
CA ASP A 26 4.51 14.65 -1.83
C ASP A 26 3.54 14.59 -3.01
N ARG A 27 2.24 14.45 -2.73
CA ARG A 27 1.22 14.22 -3.76
C ARG A 27 1.12 15.37 -4.76
N ASP A 28 1.39 16.60 -4.35
CA ASP A 28 1.39 17.79 -5.20
C ASP A 28 2.61 17.88 -6.14
N ARG A 29 3.67 17.11 -5.84
CA ARG A 29 4.88 17.01 -6.66
C ARG A 29 4.90 15.79 -7.58
N LEU A 30 3.91 14.92 -7.48
CA LEU A 30 3.79 13.76 -8.36
C LEU A 30 3.54 14.22 -9.82
N PRO A 31 4.12 13.53 -10.82
CA PRO A 31 3.77 13.76 -12.21
C PRO A 31 2.28 13.52 -12.47
N SER A 32 1.80 13.97 -13.63
CA SER A 32 0.41 13.73 -14.00
C SER A 32 0.10 12.22 -14.06
N ALA A 33 -1.16 11.85 -13.81
CA ALA A 33 -1.57 10.44 -13.83
C ALA A 33 -1.30 9.76 -15.19
N GLU A 34 -1.32 10.52 -16.30
CA GLU A 34 -0.98 10.01 -17.64
C GLU A 34 0.52 9.74 -17.78
N GLU A 35 1.36 10.63 -17.26
CA GLU A 35 2.82 10.46 -17.30
C GLU A 35 3.27 9.30 -16.43
N MET A 36 2.75 9.21 -15.20
CA MET A 36 3.05 8.12 -14.29
C MET A 36 2.63 6.76 -14.87
N GLN A 37 1.56 6.70 -15.67
CA GLN A 37 1.08 5.43 -16.27
C GLN A 37 1.95 4.91 -17.42
N LYS A 38 2.92 5.68 -17.93
CA LYS A 38 3.79 5.24 -19.03
C LYS A 38 4.71 4.12 -18.56
N GLY A 39 4.45 2.90 -19.03
CA GLY A 39 5.23 1.70 -18.65
C GLY A 39 5.05 1.27 -17.19
N LEU A 40 4.08 1.82 -16.46
CA LEU A 40 3.77 1.42 -15.09
C LEU A 40 3.11 0.04 -15.06
N LEU A 41 3.56 -0.80 -14.14
CA LEU A 41 3.00 -2.12 -13.84
C LEU A 41 2.25 -2.09 -12.51
N GLU A 42 2.85 -1.50 -11.49
CA GLU A 42 2.28 -1.45 -10.14
C GLU A 42 2.75 -0.17 -9.42
N LEU A 43 1.87 0.44 -8.65
CA LEU A 43 2.12 1.64 -7.86
C LEU A 43 1.46 1.48 -6.50
N HIS A 44 2.25 1.76 -5.46
CA HIS A 44 1.82 1.90 -4.09
C HIS A 44 2.24 3.29 -3.61
N LEU A 45 1.27 4.03 -3.08
CA LEU A 45 1.48 5.30 -2.40
C LEU A 45 0.91 5.14 -0.99
N PHE A 46 1.77 5.10 0.02
CA PHE A 46 1.34 4.74 1.38
C PHE A 46 2.01 5.58 2.46
N ASP A 47 1.30 5.72 3.58
CA ASP A 47 1.77 6.35 4.81
C ASP A 47 1.50 5.43 6.02
N GLU A 48 1.51 5.99 7.22
CA GLU A 48 1.23 5.30 8.48
C GLU A 48 -0.18 4.66 8.55
N TYR A 49 -1.18 5.20 7.82
CA TYR A 49 -2.61 4.87 7.99
C TYR A 49 -3.32 4.44 6.71
N LYS A 50 -2.73 4.72 5.55
CA LYS A 50 -3.42 4.65 4.28
C LYS A 50 -2.49 4.23 3.16
N GLU A 51 -3.01 3.41 2.26
CA GLU A 51 -2.36 3.01 1.02
C GLU A 51 -3.31 3.22 -0.16
N TYR A 52 -2.80 3.80 -1.24
CA TYR A 52 -3.40 3.77 -2.56
C TYR A 52 -2.59 2.86 -3.48
N ARG A 53 -3.28 1.92 -4.12
CA ARG A 53 -2.70 0.95 -5.06
C ARG A 53 -3.28 1.10 -6.45
N PHE A 54 -2.41 1.01 -7.44
CA PHE A 54 -2.78 0.88 -8.84
C PHE A 54 -1.96 -0.25 -9.47
N ILE A 55 -2.63 -1.29 -9.96
CA ILE A 55 -1.99 -2.48 -10.53
C ILE A 55 -2.54 -2.72 -11.92
N ARG A 56 -1.66 -2.84 -12.91
CA ARG A 56 -2.04 -3.26 -14.26
C ARG A 56 -2.17 -4.78 -14.31
N SER A 57 -3.29 -5.23 -14.86
CA SER A 57 -3.53 -6.65 -15.10
C SER A 57 -4.14 -6.86 -16.48
N ALA A 58 -3.90 -8.04 -17.07
CA ALA A 58 -4.49 -8.44 -18.35
C ALA A 58 -6.02 -8.44 -18.32
N ARG A 59 -6.64 -8.53 -17.13
CA ARG A 59 -8.09 -8.52 -16.93
C ARG A 59 -8.68 -7.12 -16.66
N GLY A 60 -7.85 -6.09 -16.70
CA GLY A 60 -8.22 -4.72 -16.36
C GLY A 60 -7.42 -4.20 -15.18
N ASP A 61 -7.26 -2.88 -15.13
CA ASP A 61 -6.51 -2.22 -14.08
C ASP A 61 -7.27 -2.29 -12.74
N ILE A 62 -6.53 -2.58 -11.68
CA ILE A 62 -7.03 -2.61 -10.30
C ILE A 62 -6.63 -1.29 -9.65
N GLU A 63 -7.61 -0.57 -9.11
CA GLU A 63 -7.39 0.65 -8.35
C GLU A 63 -8.07 0.53 -6.99
N LEU A 64 -7.28 0.53 -5.92
CA LEU A 64 -7.73 0.27 -4.56
C LEU A 64 -7.18 1.32 -3.60
N CYS A 65 -7.95 1.63 -2.57
CA CYS A 65 -7.50 2.48 -1.49
C CYS A 65 -7.89 1.84 -0.16
N VAL A 66 -6.89 1.60 0.67
CA VAL A 66 -7.01 0.97 1.99
C VAL A 66 -6.70 2.07 3.01
N ASP A 67 -7.65 2.41 3.86
CA ASP A 67 -7.55 3.52 4.81
C ASP A 67 -8.05 3.03 6.17
N ASP A 68 -7.16 2.90 7.16
CA ASP A 68 -7.48 2.37 8.49
C ASP A 68 -8.64 3.11 9.17
N LYS A 69 -8.80 4.41 8.85
CA LYS A 69 -9.87 5.24 9.42
C LYS A 69 -11.22 4.97 8.77
N ILE A 70 -11.26 4.41 7.56
CA ILE A 70 -12.48 4.15 6.81
C ILE A 70 -12.92 2.70 6.98
N ILE A 71 -11.96 1.75 7.02
CA ILE A 71 -12.28 0.34 7.21
C ILE A 71 -12.90 0.08 8.60
N SER A 72 -12.65 0.98 9.56
CA SER A 72 -13.36 0.96 10.86
C SER A 72 -14.81 1.44 10.83
N TYR A 73 -15.31 2.08 9.75
CA TYR A 73 -16.66 2.70 9.73
C TYR A 73 -17.54 2.46 8.48
N CYS A 74 -16.99 2.01 7.35
CA CYS A 74 -17.67 2.19 6.05
C CYS A 74 -17.96 0.93 5.22
N ASP A 75 -17.82 -0.27 5.77
CA ASP A 75 -18.37 -1.48 5.14
C ASP A 75 -19.64 -1.92 5.86
N ARG A 76 -20.72 -1.16 5.63
CA ARG A 76 -22.09 -1.49 6.07
C ARG A 76 -22.80 -2.47 5.13
N ASP A 77 -22.04 -3.20 4.31
CA ASP A 77 -22.41 -4.53 3.87
C ASP A 77 -21.77 -5.50 4.88
N GLU A 78 -22.57 -6.28 5.59
CA GLU A 78 -22.20 -7.19 6.70
C GLU A 78 -21.06 -8.21 6.38
N LYS A 79 -20.50 -8.19 5.16
CA LYS A 79 -19.51 -9.14 4.66
C LYS A 79 -18.06 -8.63 4.63
N ASN A 80 -17.81 -7.35 4.87
CA ASN A 80 -16.46 -6.77 4.79
C ASN A 80 -15.97 -6.19 6.14
N VAL A 81 -16.60 -6.56 7.25
CA VAL A 81 -16.08 -6.24 8.58
C VAL A 81 -14.86 -7.11 8.83
N HIS A 82 -13.66 -6.56 8.66
CA HIS A 82 -12.48 -7.22 9.20
C HIS A 82 -12.61 -7.25 10.73
N SER A 83 -12.24 -8.35 11.36
CA SER A 83 -12.28 -8.46 12.82
C SER A 83 -11.03 -7.88 13.46
N ASP A 84 -9.89 -7.96 12.77
CA ASP A 84 -8.59 -7.63 13.33
C ASP A 84 -7.54 -7.35 12.24
N THR A 85 -6.36 -6.92 12.67
CA THR A 85 -5.16 -6.74 11.85
C THR A 85 -4.03 -7.65 12.31
N TYR A 86 -3.26 -8.18 11.35
CA TYR A 86 -2.07 -8.99 11.61
C TYR A 86 -0.88 -8.41 10.84
N THR A 87 0.19 -8.06 11.55
CA THR A 87 1.45 -7.64 10.93
C THR A 87 2.31 -8.86 10.60
N GLU A 88 2.41 -9.19 9.32
CA GLU A 88 3.11 -10.40 8.84
C GLU A 88 4.63 -10.26 8.91
N GLY A 89 5.15 -9.07 8.68
CA GLY A 89 6.58 -8.87 8.69
C GLY A 89 7.03 -7.43 8.47
N LYS A 90 8.34 -7.26 8.56
CA LYS A 90 9.06 -6.02 8.29
C LYS A 90 9.94 -6.21 7.06
N ILE A 91 9.70 -5.44 6.01
CA ILE A 91 10.56 -5.41 4.82
C ILE A 91 11.65 -4.38 5.11
N ILE A 92 12.90 -4.84 5.21
CA ILE A 92 14.05 -3.95 5.39
C ILE A 92 14.34 -3.20 4.08
N THR A 93 14.46 -1.89 4.15
CA THR A 93 14.67 -1.01 2.99
C THR A 93 16.06 -0.38 3.04
N LEU A 94 16.93 -0.73 2.11
CA LEU A 94 18.28 -0.15 2.03
C LEU A 94 18.28 1.04 1.07
N THR A 95 18.91 2.15 1.48
CA THR A 95 19.19 3.24 0.55
C THR A 95 20.31 2.85 -0.41
N LYS A 96 20.41 3.54 -1.56
CA LYS A 96 21.39 3.24 -2.58
C LYS A 96 22.82 3.40 -2.03
N GLY A 97 23.56 2.29 -1.98
CA GLY A 97 24.93 2.25 -1.48
C GLY A 97 25.05 1.90 0.01
N GLN A 98 23.95 1.60 0.68
CA GLN A 98 23.92 1.13 2.07
C GLN A 98 24.03 -0.39 2.13
N GLU A 99 25.00 -0.91 2.88
CA GLU A 99 25.24 -2.35 3.03
C GLU A 99 24.46 -2.99 4.19
N SER A 100 24.03 -2.18 5.16
CA SER A 100 23.32 -2.63 6.36
C SER A 100 22.22 -1.63 6.77
N PRO A 101 21.04 -2.10 7.22
CA PRO A 101 19.95 -1.22 7.60
C PRO A 101 20.22 -0.42 8.87
N ASP A 102 19.63 0.76 8.98
CA ASP A 102 19.45 1.45 10.27
C ASP A 102 18.29 0.76 11.02
N GLU A 103 18.59 0.14 12.16
CA GLU A 103 17.65 -0.66 12.97
C GLU A 103 16.35 0.08 13.30
N SER A 104 16.35 1.42 13.25
CA SER A 104 15.24 2.26 13.69
C SER A 104 14.39 2.86 12.57
N LYS A 105 14.83 2.86 11.29
CA LYS A 105 14.22 3.73 10.26
C LYS A 105 13.98 3.09 8.89
N ASP A 106 14.51 1.90 8.67
CA ASP A 106 14.63 1.34 7.34
C ASP A 106 13.70 0.13 7.15
N TYR A 107 12.41 0.27 7.47
CA TYR A 107 11.46 -0.81 7.16
C TYR A 107 10.02 -0.38 6.87
N VAL A 108 9.35 -1.22 6.08
CA VAL A 108 7.92 -1.17 5.80
C VAL A 108 7.24 -2.34 6.48
N GLU A 109 6.10 -2.10 7.13
CA GLU A 109 5.26 -3.16 7.68
C GLU A 109 4.23 -3.62 6.64
N ILE A 110 4.01 -4.94 6.59
CA ILE A 110 2.87 -5.53 5.85
C ILE A 110 1.76 -5.77 6.86
N VAL A 111 0.67 -5.01 6.74
CA VAL A 111 -0.50 -5.12 7.60
C VAL A 111 -1.59 -5.87 6.85
N ASN A 112 -1.94 -7.06 7.31
CA ASN A 112 -3.05 -7.86 6.79
C ASN A 112 -4.33 -7.55 7.57
N TYR A 113 -5.45 -7.43 6.87
CA TYR A 113 -6.78 -7.30 7.47
C TYR A 113 -7.48 -8.63 7.40
N ILE A 114 -7.83 -9.17 8.56
CA ILE A 114 -8.34 -10.55 8.68
C ILE A 114 -9.77 -10.57 9.21
N SER A 115 -10.51 -11.61 8.81
CA SER A 115 -11.79 -11.99 9.39
C SER A 115 -11.81 -13.49 9.67
N TYR A 116 -12.78 -13.91 10.48
CA TYR A 116 -13.04 -15.31 10.79
C TYR A 116 -14.44 -15.68 10.33
N ASP A 117 -14.60 -16.87 9.76
CA ASP A 117 -15.91 -17.42 9.43
C ASP A 117 -16.56 -18.11 10.64
N GLU A 118 -17.73 -18.73 10.43
CA GLU A 118 -18.48 -19.45 11.47
C GLU A 118 -17.76 -20.66 12.06
N ASN A 119 -16.68 -21.13 11.42
CA ASN A 119 -15.86 -22.26 11.86
C ASN A 119 -14.50 -21.81 12.43
N ASP A 120 -14.37 -20.51 12.76
CA ASP A 120 -13.12 -19.86 13.21
C ASP A 120 -11.97 -19.98 12.19
N LEU A 121 -12.27 -20.15 10.89
CA LEU A 121 -11.25 -20.15 9.85
C LEU A 121 -10.89 -18.71 9.45
N MET A 122 -9.61 -18.38 9.55
CA MET A 122 -9.08 -17.07 9.21
C MET A 122 -9.02 -16.85 7.69
N THR A 123 -9.48 -15.70 7.23
CA THR A 123 -9.34 -15.20 5.86
C THR A 123 -8.63 -13.85 5.86
N ILE A 124 -7.65 -13.68 4.97
CA ILE A 124 -7.05 -12.36 4.70
C ILE A 124 -7.91 -11.67 3.64
N ASN A 125 -8.61 -10.63 4.05
CA ASN A 125 -9.51 -9.87 3.18
C ASN A 125 -8.75 -8.85 2.34
N ASN A 126 -7.68 -8.30 2.92
CA ASN A 126 -6.86 -7.31 2.27
C ASN A 126 -5.50 -7.19 2.98
N TYR A 127 -4.59 -6.42 2.40
CA TYR A 127 -3.35 -6.01 3.05
C TYR A 127 -3.03 -4.57 2.67
N ARG A 128 -2.10 -3.95 3.41
CA ARG A 128 -1.43 -2.73 2.97
C ARG A 128 0.03 -2.68 3.38
N LEU A 129 0.79 -1.91 2.62
CA LEU A 129 2.09 -1.42 3.04
C LEU A 129 1.90 -0.25 4.02
N LYS A 130 2.72 -0.21 5.06
CA LYS A 130 2.69 0.80 6.11
C LYS A 130 4.07 1.42 6.31
N GLU A 131 4.14 2.73 6.19
CA GLU A 131 5.32 3.52 6.60
C GLU A 131 5.45 3.45 8.13
N VAL A 132 6.66 3.19 8.62
CA VAL A 132 6.96 3.19 10.06
C VAL A 132 7.96 4.30 10.34
N ARG A 133 7.64 5.17 11.31
CA ARG A 133 8.47 6.31 11.72
C ARG A 133 8.95 6.18 13.16
#